data_AF-A0A014NBB7-F1
#
_entry.id   AF-A0A014NBB7-F1
#
_cell.length_a   1.000
_cell.length_b   1.000
_cell.length_c   1.000
_cell.angle_alpha   90.00
_cell.angle_beta   90.00
_cell.angle_gamma   90.00
#
_symmetry.space_group_name_H-M   'P 1'
#
loop_
_entity.id
_entity.type
_entity.pdbx_description
1 polymer ?
#
loop_
_entity_poly.entity_id
_entity_poly.type
_entity_poly.pdbx_seq_one_letter_code
_entity_poly.pdbx_strand_id
1 'polypeptide(L)'
;MWGKTIYVITAPADVTATYRNPNLGFDGHLHAVLSRFGFSDDGLRRSWKTSNPHNDAGDKAVTTDVWGRDRLSFVYYLESLLKQQLLPGKKMDQVFGFFLNSMLDSLQPSILDYCTKSLFGKNNQVSLYSHCRYSMVDASIRSLFGCHFHDTEPNITKDVITFNDYGWHVFFQLPGVLGSAATEAKKLESRTSTLCLMLWAWILRCLMAFGRLGVHRMEDTVADNRDGHRKEYQTEDECHDQLCT
;
A
#
# COMPACT_ATOMS: atom_id res chain seq x y z
N MET A 1 -28.25 -10.58 -13.34
CA MET A 1 -27.65 -9.33 -12.81
C MET A 1 -26.85 -8.66 -13.91
N TRP A 2 -27.49 -7.80 -14.71
CA TRP A 2 -26.83 -7.00 -15.75
C TRP A 2 -27.21 -5.53 -15.48
N GLY A 3 -26.26 -4.60 -15.64
CA GLY A 3 -26.55 -3.16 -15.65
C GLY A 3 -25.89 -2.34 -14.55
N LYS A 4 -24.58 -2.50 -14.32
CA LYS A 4 -23.81 -1.43 -13.66
C LYS A 4 -23.10 -0.63 -14.75
N THR A 5 -23.46 0.64 -14.92
CA THR A 5 -22.78 1.57 -15.81
C THR A 5 -21.42 1.92 -15.21
N ILE A 6 -20.34 1.60 -15.91
CA ILE A 6 -18.98 1.99 -15.53
C ILE A 6 -18.69 3.34 -16.19
N TYR A 7 -18.42 4.35 -15.38
CA TYR A 7 -17.97 5.64 -15.87
C TYR A 7 -16.43 5.67 -15.85
N VAL A 8 -15.81 5.84 -17.01
CA VAL A 8 -14.36 5.98 -17.15
C VAL A 8 -14.06 7.44 -17.40
N ILE A 9 -13.36 8.08 -16.46
CA ILE A 9 -12.95 9.47 -16.55
C ILE A 9 -11.49 9.50 -17.00
N THR A 10 -11.23 10.08 -18.16
CA THR A 10 -9.89 10.09 -18.77
C THR A 10 -9.23 11.46 -18.77
N ALA A 11 -10.01 12.54 -18.69
CA ALA A 11 -9.48 13.90 -18.68
C ALA A 11 -8.86 14.24 -17.30
N PRO A 12 -7.60 14.73 -17.23
CA PRO A 12 -6.93 15.00 -15.95
C PRO A 12 -7.69 15.96 -15.03
N ALA A 13 -8.30 17.02 -15.59
CA ALA A 13 -9.07 18.00 -14.81
C ALA A 13 -10.28 17.36 -14.14
N ASP A 14 -11.00 16.51 -14.88
CA ASP A 14 -12.20 15.82 -14.40
C ASP A 14 -11.84 14.74 -13.37
N VAL A 15 -10.70 14.05 -13.53
CA VAL A 15 -10.19 13.12 -12.52
C VAL A 15 -9.94 13.84 -11.20
N THR A 16 -9.25 14.98 -11.22
CA THR A 16 -8.99 15.78 -10.02
C THR A 16 -10.28 16.30 -9.39
N ALA A 17 -11.23 16.80 -10.19
CA ALA A 17 -12.52 17.27 -9.69
C ALA A 17 -13.34 16.14 -9.05
N THR A 18 -13.38 14.98 -9.69
CA THR A 18 -14.04 13.76 -9.18
C THR A 18 -13.42 13.32 -7.86
N TYR A 19 -12.10 13.35 -7.76
CA TYR A 19 -11.38 12.89 -6.58
C TYR A 19 -11.45 13.84 -5.39
N ARG A 20 -11.75 15.12 -5.64
CA ARG A 20 -12.05 16.13 -4.61
C ARG A 20 -13.50 16.08 -4.13
N ASN A 21 -14.38 15.36 -4.83
CA ASN A 21 -15.80 15.29 -4.48
C ASN A 21 -16.01 14.42 -3.23
N PRO A 22 -16.47 14.98 -2.10
CA PRO A 22 -16.65 14.23 -0.86
C PRO A 22 -17.77 13.17 -0.96
N ASN A 23 -18.67 13.28 -1.95
CA ASN A 23 -19.77 12.34 -2.14
C ASN A 23 -19.32 11.03 -2.80
N LEU A 24 -18.15 11.01 -3.43
CA LEU A 24 -17.54 9.82 -4.01
C LEU A 24 -16.67 9.11 -2.95
N GLY A 25 -17.33 8.66 -1.89
CA GLY A 25 -16.69 7.90 -0.82
C GLY A 25 -16.23 6.52 -1.30
N PHE A 26 -15.05 6.10 -0.86
CA PHE A 26 -14.52 4.76 -1.16
C PHE A 26 -15.15 3.66 -0.30
N ASP A 27 -15.95 4.03 0.71
CA ASP A 27 -16.49 3.11 1.71
C ASP A 27 -17.37 2.01 1.12
N GLY A 28 -18.24 2.35 0.17
CA GLY A 28 -19.08 1.34 -0.50
C GLY A 28 -18.27 0.34 -1.31
N HIS A 29 -17.20 0.81 -1.95
CA HIS A 29 -16.28 -0.08 -2.66
C HIS A 29 -15.48 -0.95 -1.69
N LEU A 30 -14.93 -0.35 -0.63
CA LEU A 30 -14.18 -1.06 0.40
C LEU A 30 -15.03 -2.12 1.09
N HIS A 31 -16.29 -1.81 1.44
CA HIS A 31 -17.23 -2.79 1.97
C HIS A 31 -17.44 -3.96 1.01
N ALA A 32 -17.72 -3.68 -0.28
CA ALA A 32 -17.91 -4.73 -1.27
C ALA A 32 -16.67 -5.61 -1.44
N VAL A 33 -15.48 -5.01 -1.38
CA VAL A 33 -14.20 -5.71 -1.39
C VAL A 33 -14.06 -6.61 -0.16
N LEU A 34 -14.22 -6.08 1.05
CA LEU A 34 -14.07 -6.88 2.27
C LEU A 34 -15.13 -7.98 2.39
N SER A 35 -16.38 -7.74 1.97
CA SER A 35 -17.39 -8.81 1.90
C SER A 35 -16.96 -9.94 0.95
N ARG A 36 -16.29 -9.61 -0.16
CA ARG A 36 -15.75 -10.62 -1.11
C ARG A 36 -14.59 -11.40 -0.51
N PHE A 37 -13.87 -10.79 0.41
CA PHE A 37 -12.84 -11.43 1.24
C PHE A 37 -13.42 -12.15 2.47
N GLY A 38 -14.70 -12.53 2.43
CA GLY A 38 -15.32 -13.37 3.45
C GLY A 38 -15.64 -12.67 4.78
N PHE A 39 -15.49 -11.34 4.87
CA PHE A 39 -15.92 -10.62 6.08
C PHE A 39 -17.44 -10.70 6.20
N SER A 40 -17.90 -11.05 7.40
CA SER A 40 -19.34 -11.04 7.69
C SER A 40 -19.88 -9.61 7.61
N ASP A 41 -21.09 -9.46 7.07
CA ASP A 41 -21.78 -8.15 7.01
C ASP A 41 -21.96 -7.56 8.41
N ASP A 42 -22.14 -8.40 9.44
CA ASP A 42 -22.19 -7.95 10.83
C ASP A 42 -20.85 -7.40 11.32
N GLY A 43 -19.74 -8.05 10.96
CA GLY A 43 -18.38 -7.58 11.28
C GLY A 43 -18.07 -6.25 10.61
N LEU A 44 -18.41 -6.13 9.32
CA LEU A 44 -18.28 -4.88 8.56
C LEU A 44 -19.18 -3.80 9.15
N ARG A 45 -20.46 -4.07 9.39
CA ARG A 45 -21.35 -3.09 10.02
C ARG A 45 -20.80 -2.60 11.35
N ARG A 46 -20.20 -3.47 12.17
CA ARG A 46 -19.55 -3.07 13.43
C ARG A 46 -18.29 -2.22 13.21
N SER A 47 -17.44 -2.53 12.23
CA SER A 47 -16.22 -1.76 11.99
C SER A 47 -16.47 -0.36 11.45
N TRP A 48 -17.61 -0.12 10.78
CA TRP A 48 -18.03 1.21 10.32
C TRP A 48 -18.85 2.00 11.36
N LYS A 49 -19.29 1.38 12.46
CA LYS A 49 -20.00 2.10 13.52
C LYS A 49 -19.05 3.04 14.24
N THR A 50 -19.38 4.33 14.21
CA THR A 50 -18.83 5.33 15.12
C THR A 50 -19.35 5.03 16.52
N SER A 51 -18.46 4.85 17.49
CA SER A 51 -18.84 4.60 18.89
C SER A 51 -19.51 5.86 19.47
N ASN A 52 -20.83 5.96 19.38
CA ASN A 52 -21.57 7.11 19.87
C ASN A 52 -22.04 6.85 21.32
N PRO A 53 -21.49 7.52 22.34
CA PRO A 53 -21.77 7.19 23.74
C PRO A 53 -23.16 7.64 24.21
N HIS A 54 -23.86 8.48 23.44
CA HIS A 54 -25.10 9.10 23.91
C HIS A 54 -26.34 8.21 23.72
N ASN A 55 -26.28 7.22 22.82
CA ASN A 55 -27.44 6.39 22.48
C ASN A 55 -27.30 4.92 22.91
N ASP A 56 -26.11 4.48 23.31
CA ASP A 56 -25.89 3.17 23.91
C ASP A 56 -26.04 3.29 25.43
N ALA A 57 -27.29 3.48 25.87
CA ALA A 57 -27.67 3.59 27.27
C ALA A 57 -27.42 2.27 28.02
N GLY A 58 -26.25 2.12 28.63
CA GLY A 58 -25.97 0.99 29.52
C GLY A 58 -24.55 0.92 30.07
N ASP A 59 -23.54 1.27 29.27
CA ASP A 59 -22.16 1.19 29.71
C ASP A 59 -21.54 2.58 29.80
N LYS A 60 -21.00 2.86 30.99
CA LYS A 60 -20.39 4.15 31.37
C LYS A 60 -19.50 4.64 30.24
N ALA A 61 -19.90 5.78 29.68
CA ALA A 61 -19.08 6.53 28.75
C ALA A 61 -17.69 6.74 29.36
N VAL A 62 -16.71 5.99 28.88
CA VAL A 62 -15.30 6.33 29.05
C VAL A 62 -15.11 7.59 28.22
N THR A 63 -15.30 8.71 28.89
CA THR A 63 -15.06 10.05 28.39
C THR A 63 -13.59 10.14 27.99
N THR A 64 -13.35 10.57 26.76
CA THR A 64 -12.06 10.95 26.17
C THR A 64 -10.97 9.87 26.17
N ASP A 65 -10.54 9.46 24.98
CA ASP A 65 -9.23 8.84 24.87
C ASP A 65 -8.18 9.85 25.37
N VAL A 66 -7.05 9.35 25.88
CA VAL A 66 -5.95 10.16 26.44
C VAL A 66 -5.34 11.11 25.38
N TRP A 67 -5.77 11.02 24.12
CA TRP A 67 -5.22 11.77 22.97
C TRP A 67 -6.16 12.81 22.36
N GLY A 68 -7.35 13.01 22.92
CA GLY A 68 -8.30 14.03 22.44
C GLY A 68 -8.71 13.85 20.97
N ARG A 69 -8.69 12.61 20.45
CA ARG A 69 -9.07 12.35 19.06
C ARG A 69 -10.57 12.13 18.95
N ASP A 70 -11.16 12.72 17.91
CA ASP A 70 -12.51 12.41 17.47
C ASP A 70 -12.70 10.89 17.42
N ARG A 71 -13.83 10.41 17.93
CA ARG A 71 -14.15 8.99 17.97
C ARG A 71 -14.38 8.48 16.55
N LEU A 72 -13.32 8.07 15.87
CA LEU A 72 -13.39 7.49 14.53
C LEU A 72 -13.96 6.07 14.58
N SER A 73 -14.68 5.66 13.54
CA SER A 73 -14.96 4.24 13.33
C SER A 73 -13.65 3.46 13.22
N PHE A 74 -13.68 2.15 13.45
CA PHE A 74 -12.47 1.32 13.38
C PHE A 74 -11.75 1.46 12.03
N VAL A 75 -12.51 1.55 10.93
CA VAL A 75 -11.96 1.75 9.58
C VAL A 75 -11.21 3.08 9.45
N TYR A 76 -11.82 4.19 9.90
CA TYR A 76 -11.16 5.50 9.83
C TYR A 76 -10.01 5.62 10.83
N TYR A 77 -10.10 4.94 11.98
CA TYR A 77 -9.00 4.85 12.93
C TYR A 77 -7.79 4.15 12.31
N LEU A 78 -7.96 2.98 11.71
CA LEU A 78 -6.90 2.27 11.01
C LEU A 78 -6.31 3.12 9.88
N GLU A 79 -7.17 3.80 9.11
CA GLU A 79 -6.73 4.77 8.10
C GLU A 79 -5.84 5.86 8.71
N SER A 80 -6.26 6.47 9.82
CA SER A 80 -5.53 7.54 10.48
C SER A 80 -4.18 7.05 11.00
N LEU A 81 -4.15 5.84 11.57
CA LEU A 81 -2.94 5.20 12.06
C LEU A 81 -1.97 4.93 10.90
N LEU A 82 -2.46 4.36 9.81
CA LEU A 82 -1.67 4.10 8.60
C LEU A 82 -1.10 5.40 8.02
N LYS A 83 -1.90 6.46 7.92
CA LYS A 83 -1.43 7.78 7.50
C LYS A 83 -0.30 8.26 8.40
N GLN A 84 -0.48 8.19 9.72
CA GLN A 84 0.54 8.62 10.69
C GLN A 84 1.86 7.83 10.56
N GLN A 85 1.80 6.52 10.30
CA GLN A 85 3.01 5.72 10.10
C GLN A 85 3.73 6.02 8.78
N LEU A 86 2.99 6.49 7.77
CA LEU A 86 3.50 6.79 6.43
C LEU A 86 3.95 8.24 6.23
N LEU A 87 3.74 9.11 7.23
CA LEU A 87 4.25 10.47 7.18
C LEU A 87 5.78 10.46 7.38
N PRO A 88 6.52 11.32 6.66
CA PRO A 88 7.95 11.50 6.90
C PRO A 88 8.26 11.81 8.37
N GLY A 89 9.30 11.18 8.91
CA GLY A 89 9.73 11.38 10.28
C GLY A 89 10.51 10.17 10.81
N LYS A 90 11.00 10.29 12.05
CA LYS A 90 11.93 9.31 12.66
C LYS A 90 11.47 7.85 12.57
N LYS A 91 10.15 7.59 12.64
CA LYS A 91 9.59 6.24 12.52
C LYS A 91 9.67 5.71 11.09
N MET A 92 9.33 6.54 10.10
CA MET A 92 9.43 6.17 8.71
C MET A 92 10.89 5.95 8.30
N ASP A 93 11.82 6.76 8.82
CA ASP A 93 13.26 6.58 8.58
C ASP A 93 13.76 5.22 9.10
N GLN A 94 13.25 4.78 10.26
CA GLN A 94 13.55 3.44 10.80
C GLN A 94 13.00 2.33 9.90
N VAL A 95 11.72 2.41 9.52
CA VAL A 95 11.09 1.43 8.61
C VAL A 95 11.84 1.37 7.28
N PHE A 96 12.22 2.53 6.73
CA PHE A 96 12.99 2.62 5.51
C PHE A 96 14.39 2.01 5.65
N GLY A 97 15.07 2.25 6.78
CA GLY A 97 16.35 1.62 7.09
C GLY A 97 16.26 0.09 7.13
N PHE A 98 15.24 -0.47 7.80
CA PHE A 98 14.99 -1.91 7.80
C PHE A 98 14.68 -2.46 6.41
N PHE A 99 13.90 -1.73 5.62
CA PHE A 99 13.58 -2.09 4.25
C PHE A 99 14.84 -2.13 3.37
N LEU A 100 15.67 -1.09 3.41
CA LEU A 100 16.91 -1.03 2.63
C LEU A 100 17.89 -2.13 3.03
N ASN A 101 18.08 -2.36 4.32
CA ASN A 101 18.95 -3.44 4.80
C ASN A 101 18.45 -4.80 4.32
N SER A 102 17.13 -5.06 4.42
CA SER A 102 16.55 -6.32 3.92
C SER A 102 16.73 -6.50 2.41
N MET A 103 16.62 -5.41 1.63
CA MET A 103 16.89 -5.43 0.19
C MET A 103 18.36 -5.76 -0.11
N LEU A 104 19.29 -5.13 0.61
CA LEU A 104 20.73 -5.39 0.46
C LEU A 104 21.09 -6.82 0.86
N ASP A 105 20.50 -7.33 1.94
CA ASP A 105 20.70 -8.72 2.38
C ASP A 105 20.21 -9.70 1.31
N SER A 106 19.11 -9.41 0.63
CA SER A 106 18.58 -10.28 -0.43
C SER A 106 19.51 -10.43 -1.65
N LEU A 107 20.46 -9.50 -1.84
CA LEU A 107 21.45 -9.56 -2.92
C LEU A 107 22.60 -10.53 -2.62
N GLN A 108 22.65 -11.10 -1.42
CA GLN A 108 23.69 -12.08 -1.09
C GLN A 108 23.58 -13.31 -2.00
N PRO A 109 24.71 -13.79 -2.57
CA PRO A 109 24.70 -14.91 -3.50
C PRO A 109 24.04 -16.18 -2.94
N SER A 110 24.14 -16.42 -1.64
CA SER A 110 23.51 -17.55 -0.93
C SER A 110 21.98 -17.53 -0.93
N ILE A 111 21.37 -16.37 -1.18
CA ILE A 111 19.92 -16.17 -1.14
C ILE A 111 19.32 -16.20 -2.55
N LEU A 112 20.12 -16.01 -3.60
CA LEU A 112 19.65 -15.88 -5.00
C LEU A 112 19.21 -17.19 -5.67
N ASP A 113 19.25 -18.31 -4.96
CA ASP A 113 18.87 -19.62 -5.48
C ASP A 113 17.44 -19.63 -6.03
N TYR A 114 16.49 -18.93 -5.40
CA TYR A 114 15.08 -18.88 -5.84
C TYR A 114 14.87 -18.23 -7.21
N CYS A 115 15.82 -17.42 -7.67
CA CYS A 115 15.73 -16.68 -8.93
C CYS A 115 16.75 -17.15 -9.98
N THR A 116 17.52 -18.19 -9.69
CA THR A 116 18.49 -18.78 -10.61
C THR A 116 17.78 -19.59 -11.69
N LYS A 117 17.96 -19.21 -12.96
CA LYS A 117 17.33 -19.87 -14.12
C LYS A 117 18.18 -21.01 -14.70
N SER A 118 19.50 -20.89 -14.61
CA SER A 118 20.43 -21.93 -15.07
C SER A 118 21.79 -21.81 -14.39
N LEU A 119 22.41 -22.96 -14.18
CA LEU A 119 23.79 -23.11 -13.71
C LEU A 119 24.65 -23.53 -14.91
N PHE A 120 25.04 -22.59 -15.76
CA PHE A 120 25.97 -22.88 -16.86
C PHE A 120 27.41 -22.68 -16.38
N GLY A 121 27.99 -23.70 -15.76
CA GLY A 121 29.39 -23.69 -15.33
C GLY A 121 29.69 -22.59 -14.30
N LYS A 122 30.53 -21.60 -14.67
CA LYS A 122 30.99 -20.52 -13.76
C LYS A 122 30.02 -19.33 -13.63
N ASN A 123 28.97 -19.26 -14.45
CA ASN A 123 28.06 -18.11 -14.46
C ASN A 123 26.64 -18.52 -14.05
N ASN A 124 26.15 -17.92 -12.98
CA ASN A 124 24.76 -18.06 -12.54
C ASN A 124 23.90 -17.02 -13.26
N GLN A 125 22.87 -17.47 -13.98
CA GLN A 125 21.92 -16.56 -14.60
C GLN A 125 20.73 -16.35 -13.66
N VAL A 126 20.54 -15.12 -13.19
CA VAL A 126 19.47 -14.77 -12.26
C VAL A 126 18.38 -13.93 -12.96
N SER A 127 17.13 -14.23 -12.64
CA SER A 127 15.97 -13.44 -13.07
C SER A 127 15.87 -12.14 -12.26
N LEU A 128 16.26 -11.00 -12.83
CA LEU A 128 16.14 -9.70 -12.15
C LEU A 128 14.69 -9.42 -11.73
N TYR A 129 13.72 -9.71 -12.61
CA TYR A 129 12.30 -9.55 -12.31
C TYR A 129 11.87 -10.38 -11.10
N SER A 130 12.23 -11.67 -11.07
CA SER A 130 11.86 -12.54 -9.94
C SER A 130 12.57 -12.10 -8.66
N HIS A 131 13.83 -11.67 -8.77
CA HIS A 131 14.60 -11.17 -7.65
C HIS A 131 13.96 -9.93 -7.03
N CYS A 132 13.78 -8.86 -7.82
CA CYS A 132 13.15 -7.61 -7.36
C CYS A 132 11.76 -7.83 -6.79
N ARG A 133 10.95 -8.66 -7.44
CA ARG A 133 9.60 -8.97 -6.96
C ARG A 133 9.63 -9.61 -5.58
N TYR A 134 10.51 -10.58 -5.37
CA TYR A 134 10.64 -11.26 -4.08
C TYR A 134 11.24 -10.35 -3.01
N SER A 135 12.35 -9.68 -3.31
CA SER A 135 13.06 -8.84 -2.35
C SER A 135 12.21 -7.65 -1.89
N MET A 136 11.45 -7.02 -2.80
CA MET A 136 10.55 -5.93 -2.41
C MET A 136 9.44 -6.40 -1.46
N VAL A 137 8.84 -7.58 -1.71
CA VAL A 137 7.79 -8.12 -0.84
C VAL A 137 8.38 -8.54 0.51
N ASP A 138 9.49 -9.28 0.50
CA ASP A 138 10.18 -9.74 1.70
C ASP A 138 10.62 -8.56 2.59
N ALA A 139 11.30 -7.57 2.00
CA ALA A 139 11.76 -6.38 2.70
C ALA A 139 10.59 -5.55 3.26
N SER A 140 9.45 -5.48 2.56
CA SER A 140 8.25 -4.80 3.08
C SER A 140 7.67 -5.51 4.30
N ILE A 141 7.62 -6.85 4.26
CA ILE A 141 7.08 -7.64 5.37
C ILE A 141 8.01 -7.51 6.58
N ARG A 142 9.33 -7.65 6.39
CA ARG A 142 10.31 -7.49 7.48
C ARG A 142 10.32 -6.09 8.07
N SER A 143 10.20 -5.04 7.25
CA SER A 143 10.23 -3.67 7.76
C SER A 143 8.97 -3.30 8.53
N LEU A 144 7.82 -3.87 8.17
CA LEU A 144 6.53 -3.58 8.82
C LEU A 144 6.25 -4.47 10.03
N PHE A 145 6.59 -5.75 9.97
CA PHE A 145 6.22 -6.76 10.98
C PHE A 145 7.42 -7.35 11.73
N GLY A 146 8.65 -7.05 11.31
CA GLY A 146 9.86 -7.64 11.86
C GLY A 146 10.11 -9.07 11.39
N CYS A 147 11.22 -9.64 11.86
CA CYS A 147 11.64 -11.00 11.47
C CYS A 147 10.74 -12.11 12.05
N HIS A 148 10.12 -11.87 13.22
CA HIS A 148 9.34 -12.87 13.93
C HIS A 148 8.17 -13.43 13.10
N PHE A 149 7.64 -12.61 12.19
CA PHE A 149 6.56 -13.03 11.33
C PHE A 149 7.02 -14.09 10.31
N HIS A 150 8.26 -14.00 9.82
CA HIS A 150 8.85 -15.04 8.97
C HIS A 150 9.15 -16.33 9.75
N ASP A 151 9.42 -16.25 11.05
CA ASP A 151 9.63 -17.44 11.89
C ASP A 151 8.34 -18.25 12.04
N THR A 152 7.19 -17.55 12.11
CA THR A 152 5.87 -18.17 12.25
C THR A 152 5.32 -18.63 10.91
N GLU A 153 5.48 -17.81 9.87
CA GLU A 153 4.98 -18.07 8.51
C GLU A 153 6.13 -17.98 7.48
N PRO A 154 6.96 -19.03 7.36
CA PRO A 154 8.17 -18.99 6.52
C PRO A 154 7.88 -18.84 5.03
N ASN A 155 6.67 -19.16 4.58
CA ASN A 155 6.25 -19.04 3.19
C ASN A 155 5.54 -17.72 2.88
N ILE A 156 5.42 -16.80 3.84
CA ILE A 156 4.59 -15.60 3.70
C ILE A 156 4.94 -14.77 2.47
N THR A 157 6.22 -14.59 2.16
CA THR A 157 6.67 -13.82 1.00
C THR A 157 6.12 -14.42 -0.29
N LYS A 158 6.22 -15.75 -0.43
CA LYS A 158 5.69 -16.48 -1.57
C LYS A 158 4.17 -16.40 -1.62
N ASP A 159 3.51 -16.51 -0.46
CA ASP A 159 2.05 -16.45 -0.39
C ASP A 159 1.53 -15.07 -0.80
N VAL A 160 2.15 -13.99 -0.32
CA VAL A 160 1.81 -12.61 -0.72
C VAL A 160 2.07 -12.39 -2.21
N ILE A 161 3.17 -12.91 -2.75
CA ILE A 161 3.49 -12.88 -4.17
C ILE A 161 2.39 -13.57 -4.99
N THR A 162 2.05 -14.82 -4.66
CA THR A 162 0.99 -15.58 -5.33
C THR A 162 -0.36 -14.87 -5.22
N PHE A 163 -0.66 -14.31 -4.04
CA PHE A 163 -1.85 -13.50 -3.86
C PHE A 163 -1.84 -12.26 -4.76
N ASN A 164 -0.72 -11.54 -4.91
CA ASN A 164 -0.63 -10.37 -5.79
C ASN A 164 -0.91 -10.72 -7.27
N ASP A 165 -0.50 -11.90 -7.73
CA ASP A 165 -0.74 -12.35 -9.11
C ASP A 165 -2.23 -12.58 -9.41
N TYR A 166 -2.99 -12.94 -8.39
CA TYR A 166 -4.36 -13.45 -8.56
C TYR A 166 -5.42 -12.69 -7.77
N GLY A 167 -5.03 -11.78 -6.89
CA GLY A 167 -5.93 -11.04 -6.00
C GLY A 167 -6.94 -10.24 -6.81
N TRP A 168 -6.52 -9.66 -7.92
CA TRP A 168 -7.38 -8.96 -8.88
C TRP A 168 -8.56 -9.84 -9.37
N HIS A 169 -8.40 -11.16 -9.49
CA HIS A 169 -9.52 -12.04 -9.83
C HIS A 169 -10.63 -12.02 -8.78
N VAL A 170 -10.27 -11.95 -7.49
CA VAL A 170 -11.21 -11.84 -6.37
C VAL A 170 -11.92 -10.49 -6.42
N PHE A 171 -11.17 -9.43 -6.71
CA PHE A 171 -11.72 -8.08 -6.88
C PHE A 171 -12.74 -8.00 -8.04
N PHE A 172 -12.51 -8.68 -9.16
CA PHE A 172 -13.39 -8.62 -10.33
C PHE A 172 -14.44 -9.75 -10.41
N GLN A 173 -14.49 -10.64 -9.42
CA GLN A 173 -15.42 -11.80 -9.40
C GLN A 173 -15.37 -12.60 -10.71
N LEU A 174 -14.17 -12.87 -11.22
CA LEU A 174 -14.01 -13.67 -12.44
C LEU A 174 -14.64 -15.06 -12.23
N PRO A 175 -15.48 -15.55 -13.18
CA PRO A 175 -16.13 -16.85 -13.07
C PRO A 175 -15.09 -17.96 -12.88
N GLY A 176 -15.39 -18.96 -12.04
CA GLY A 176 -14.47 -20.05 -11.74
C GLY A 176 -13.98 -20.84 -12.96
N VAL A 177 -14.76 -20.85 -14.04
CA VAL A 177 -14.41 -21.46 -15.34
C VAL A 177 -13.22 -20.78 -16.01
N LEU A 178 -13.03 -19.47 -15.76
CA LEU A 178 -11.90 -18.66 -16.23
C LEU A 178 -10.81 -18.51 -15.15
N GLY A 179 -11.04 -19.04 -13.95
CA GLY A 179 -10.34 -18.63 -12.74
C GLY A 179 -9.95 -19.77 -11.81
N SER A 180 -9.31 -20.83 -12.32
CA SER A 180 -8.63 -21.81 -11.45
C SER A 180 -7.68 -21.10 -10.47
N ALA A 181 -6.99 -20.06 -10.94
CA ALA A 181 -6.16 -19.15 -10.17
C ALA A 181 -6.92 -18.34 -9.08
N ALA A 182 -8.19 -18.00 -9.30
CA ALA A 182 -9.01 -17.32 -8.28
C ALA A 182 -9.33 -18.26 -7.10
N THR A 183 -9.36 -19.57 -7.36
CA THR A 183 -9.59 -20.60 -6.34
C THR A 183 -8.34 -20.78 -5.47
N GLU A 184 -7.13 -20.66 -6.05
CA GLU A 184 -5.89 -20.65 -5.28
C GLU A 184 -5.77 -19.42 -4.39
N ALA A 185 -6.09 -18.23 -4.91
CA ALA A 185 -6.11 -16.99 -4.13
C ALA A 185 -7.04 -17.09 -2.91
N LYS A 186 -8.24 -17.65 -3.08
CA LYS A 186 -9.19 -17.88 -1.98
C LYS A 186 -8.74 -18.93 -0.97
N LYS A 187 -7.98 -19.95 -1.37
CA LYS A 187 -7.40 -20.91 -0.43
C LYS A 187 -6.30 -20.24 0.41
N LEU A 188 -5.47 -19.42 -0.22
CA LEU A 188 -4.44 -18.64 0.46
C LEU A 188 -5.06 -17.64 1.44
N GLU A 189 -6.16 -17.00 1.04
CA GLU A 189 -6.95 -16.11 1.88
C GLU A 189 -7.33 -16.76 3.22
N SER A 190 -7.73 -18.03 3.26
CA SER A 190 -8.03 -18.70 4.54
C SER A 190 -6.83 -18.79 5.51
N ARG A 191 -5.59 -18.70 4.99
CA ARG A 191 -4.34 -18.79 5.77
C ARG A 191 -3.71 -17.43 6.07
N THR A 192 -3.87 -16.45 5.18
CA THR A 192 -3.20 -15.14 5.27
C THR A 192 -4.16 -13.95 5.35
N SER A 193 -5.47 -14.20 5.42
CA SER A 193 -6.58 -13.23 5.24
C SER A 193 -6.39 -11.91 5.96
N THR A 194 -6.06 -11.91 7.26
CA THR A 194 -6.02 -10.64 8.00
C THR A 194 -4.80 -9.79 7.64
N LEU A 195 -3.65 -10.42 7.40
CA LEU A 195 -2.39 -9.71 7.17
C LEU A 195 -2.16 -9.40 5.69
N CYS A 196 -2.56 -10.28 4.78
CA CYS A 196 -2.48 -10.03 3.34
C CYS A 196 -3.39 -8.87 2.94
N LEU A 197 -4.54 -8.69 3.61
CA LEU A 197 -5.43 -7.54 3.42
C LEU A 197 -4.91 -6.25 4.04
N MET A 198 -4.24 -6.31 5.21
CA MET A 198 -3.55 -5.14 5.75
C MET A 198 -2.39 -4.71 4.85
N LEU A 199 -1.61 -5.67 4.35
CA LEU A 199 -0.53 -5.41 3.40
C LEU A 199 -1.05 -4.90 2.06
N TRP A 200 -2.17 -5.43 1.54
CA TRP A 200 -2.77 -4.94 0.30
C TRP A 200 -3.44 -3.59 0.46
N ALA A 201 -4.18 -3.36 1.55
CA ALA A 201 -4.72 -2.04 1.85
C ALA A 201 -3.58 -1.02 2.01
N TRP A 202 -2.45 -1.45 2.56
CA TRP A 202 -1.22 -0.66 2.65
C TRP A 202 -0.59 -0.41 1.28
N ILE A 203 -0.33 -1.43 0.46
CA ILE A 203 0.25 -1.30 -0.89
C ILE A 203 -0.65 -0.45 -1.78
N LEU A 204 -1.96 -0.72 -1.82
CA LEU A 204 -2.92 0.00 -2.65
C LEU A 204 -3.06 1.45 -2.20
N ARG A 205 -3.02 1.74 -0.89
CA ARG A 205 -2.97 3.12 -0.40
C ARG A 205 -1.64 3.80 -0.60
N CYS A 206 -0.50 3.12 -0.45
CA CYS A 206 0.82 3.67 -0.72
C CYS A 206 0.91 4.06 -2.18
N LEU A 207 0.51 3.17 -3.11
CA LEU A 207 0.46 3.47 -4.54
C LEU A 207 -0.46 4.67 -4.85
N MET A 208 -1.62 4.77 -4.19
CA MET A 208 -2.50 5.94 -4.34
C MET A 208 -1.96 7.21 -3.67
N ALA A 209 -1.27 7.10 -2.54
CA ALA A 209 -0.67 8.22 -1.80
C ALA A 209 0.56 8.78 -2.53
N PHE A 210 1.39 7.91 -3.13
CA PHE A 210 2.46 8.32 -4.04
C PHE A 210 1.89 8.96 -5.32
N GLY A 211 0.74 8.49 -5.81
CA GLY A 211 -0.01 9.19 -6.86
C GLY A 211 -0.44 10.61 -6.44
N ARG A 212 -1.00 10.78 -5.24
CA ARG A 212 -1.39 12.11 -4.71
C ARG A 212 -0.19 13.03 -4.42
N LEU A 213 0.90 12.50 -3.86
CA LEU A 213 2.11 13.26 -3.54
C LEU A 213 2.91 13.62 -4.79
N GLY A 214 2.92 12.74 -5.80
CA GLY A 214 3.51 13.03 -7.12
C GLY A 214 2.77 14.15 -7.86
N VAL A 215 1.44 14.21 -7.73
CA VAL A 215 0.63 15.31 -8.30
C VAL A 215 0.91 16.65 -7.61
N HIS A 216 0.98 16.68 -6.27
CA HIS A 216 1.34 17.93 -5.57
C HIS A 216 2.76 18.41 -5.88
N ARG A 217 3.75 17.50 -5.92
CA ARG A 217 5.14 17.88 -6.24
C ARG A 217 5.32 18.32 -7.69
N MET A 218 4.56 17.77 -8.63
CA MET A 218 4.53 18.25 -10.03
C MET A 218 3.86 19.61 -10.16
N GLU A 219 2.79 19.89 -9.40
CA GLU A 219 2.14 21.21 -9.40
C GLU A 219 3.06 22.30 -8.83
N ASP A 220 3.80 22.01 -7.76
CA ASP A 220 4.79 22.96 -7.19
C ASP A 220 5.93 23.24 -8.18
N THR A 221 6.40 22.21 -8.90
CA THR A 221 7.45 22.35 -9.92
C THR A 221 6.96 23.11 -11.17
N VAL A 222 5.67 22.99 -11.52
CA VAL A 222 5.05 23.71 -12.65
C VAL A 222 4.67 25.14 -12.28
N ALA A 223 4.32 25.41 -11.02
CA ALA A 223 4.12 26.76 -10.50
C ALA A 223 5.45 27.54 -10.44
N ASP A 224 6.52 26.90 -9.95
CA ASP A 224 7.86 27.48 -9.88
C ASP A 224 8.43 27.78 -11.29
N ASN A 225 8.15 26.91 -12.27
CA ASN A 225 8.53 27.17 -13.68
C ASN A 225 7.71 28.26 -14.38
N ARG A 226 6.52 28.62 -13.88
CA ARG A 226 5.75 29.76 -14.44
C ARG A 226 6.24 31.10 -13.91
N ASP A 227 6.71 31.15 -12.67
CA ASP A 227 7.27 32.37 -12.09
C ASP A 227 8.76 32.57 -12.44
N GLY A 228 9.45 31.51 -12.86
CA GLY A 228 10.86 31.54 -13.28
C GLY A 228 11.18 32.22 -14.62
N HIS A 229 10.18 32.51 -15.48
CA HIS A 229 10.43 33.10 -16.80
C HIS A 229 10.57 34.64 -16.83
N ARG A 230 10.70 35.28 -15.66
CA ARG A 230 11.04 36.71 -15.56
C ARG A 230 12.20 36.95 -14.60
N LYS A 231 13.36 36.35 -14.88
CA LYS A 231 14.64 36.87 -14.38
C LYS A 231 15.60 37.08 -15.54
N GLU A 232 15.91 38.35 -15.69
CA GLU A 232 16.93 38.97 -16.53
C GLU A 232 18.26 38.21 -16.39
N TYR A 233 18.87 37.86 -17.52
CA TYR A 233 20.24 37.37 -17.56
C TYR A 233 21.18 38.50 -17.13
N GLN A 234 21.73 38.42 -15.92
CA GLN A 234 23.01 39.01 -15.59
C GLN A 234 24.01 37.87 -15.41
N THR A 235 24.87 37.73 -16.42
CA THR A 235 26.14 37.01 -16.37
C THR A 235 27.07 37.72 -15.40
N GLU A 236 27.46 37.06 -14.31
CA GLU A 236 28.76 37.27 -13.69
C GLU A 236 29.38 35.92 -13.36
N ASP A 237 30.60 35.76 -13.88
CA ASP A 237 31.58 34.73 -13.56
C ASP A 237 31.86 34.72 -12.05
N GLU A 238 31.95 33.54 -11.43
CA GLU A 238 33.12 33.22 -10.61
C GLU A 238 33.17 31.74 -10.20
N CYS A 239 34.39 31.23 -10.30
CA CYS A 239 34.85 29.87 -10.07
C CYS A 239 35.27 29.75 -8.59
N HIS A 240 34.94 28.66 -7.88
CA HIS A 240 35.86 27.96 -6.97
C HIS A 240 35.25 26.70 -6.33
N ASP A 241 35.86 25.56 -6.68
CA ASP A 241 36.39 24.46 -5.84
C ASP A 241 35.77 24.01 -4.50
N GLN A 242 35.80 22.66 -4.36
CA GLN A 242 35.98 21.85 -3.14
C GLN A 242 34.75 21.67 -2.21
N LEU A 243 34.49 20.52 -1.56
CA LEU A 243 35.35 19.44 -1.07
C LEU A 243 34.48 18.20 -0.71
N CYS A 244 35.04 17.01 -0.89
CA CYS A 244 34.61 15.78 -0.21
C CYS A 244 34.97 15.82 1.28
N THR A 245 34.16 15.18 2.13
CA THR A 245 34.64 14.34 3.25
C THR A 245 33.58 13.34 3.64
#